data_AF-A0A1G1KRX2-F1
#
_entry.id   AF-A0A1G1KRX2-F1
#
_cell.length_a   1.000
_cell.length_b   1.000
_cell.length_c   1.000
_cell.angle_alpha   90.00
_cell.angle_beta   90.00
_cell.angle_gamma   90.00
#
_symmetry.space_group_name_H-M   'P 1'
#
loop_
_entity.id
_entity.type
_entity.pdbx_description
1 polymer ?
#
loop_
_entity_poly.entity_id
_entity_poly.type
_entity_poly.pdbx_seq_one_letter_code
_entity_poly.pdbx_strand_id
1 'polypeptide(L)'
;MFNELFYTIFQDNRKQIVFGERPTAFAHVGNITMRALEQHQTYLKRLENFPLVKAEYYKNLKETTGAKSVRALSEITGEDWSYIAKLLRILKLPPSIQDFLRINKEPHIVKRFHLKRLLELARISHRE
;
A
#
# COMPACT_ATOMS: atom_id res chain seq x y z
N MET A 1 -18.55 23.99 -4.05
CA MET A 1 -17.07 24.00 -3.96
C MET A 1 -16.54 23.81 -5.37
N PHE A 2 -15.79 24.77 -5.88
CA PHE A 2 -15.23 24.67 -7.23
C PHE A 2 -14.15 23.59 -7.23
N ASN A 3 -14.40 22.49 -7.93
CA ASN A 3 -13.37 21.56 -8.34
C ASN A 3 -12.48 22.31 -9.33
N GLU A 4 -11.30 22.77 -8.88
CA GLU A 4 -10.31 23.30 -9.80
C GLU A 4 -9.89 22.15 -10.73
N LEU A 5 -10.32 22.22 -12.00
CA LEU A 5 -10.03 21.25 -13.06
C LEU A 5 -8.56 21.27 -13.51
N PHE A 6 -7.75 22.10 -12.87
CA PHE A 6 -6.32 22.22 -13.07
C PHE A 6 -5.64 22.74 -11.79
N TYR A 7 -4.40 22.35 -11.56
CA TYR A 7 -3.57 22.88 -10.47
C TYR A 7 -2.14 23.15 -10.95
N THR A 8 -1.43 24.04 -10.26
CA THR A 8 -0.05 24.39 -10.63
C THR A 8 0.96 23.58 -9.83
N ILE A 9 1.92 23.00 -10.52
CA ILE A 9 3.13 22.40 -9.93
C ILE A 9 4.36 23.24 -10.25
N PHE A 10 5.34 23.22 -9.34
CA PHE A 10 6.63 23.87 -9.52
C PHE A 10 7.71 22.80 -9.74
N GLN A 11 8.45 22.96 -10.84
CA GLN A 11 9.60 22.14 -11.21
C GLN A 11 10.72 23.08 -11.66
N ASP A 12 11.88 23.05 -11.00
CA ASP A 12 13.07 23.82 -11.37
C ASP A 12 12.80 25.30 -11.66
N ASN A 13 12.09 25.98 -10.75
CA ASN A 13 11.61 27.37 -10.86
C ASN A 13 10.63 27.66 -12.02
N ARG A 14 10.18 26.64 -12.74
CA ARG A 14 9.12 26.75 -13.76
C ARG A 14 7.78 26.30 -13.19
N LYS A 15 6.72 27.01 -13.55
CA LYS A 15 5.33 26.64 -13.26
C LYS A 15 4.81 25.77 -14.40
N GLN A 16 4.19 24.65 -14.06
CA GLN A 16 3.44 23.82 -15.00
C GLN A 16 2.00 23.70 -14.52
N ILE A 17 1.06 23.80 -15.46
CA ILE A 17 -0.36 23.58 -15.20
C ILE A 17 -0.64 22.10 -15.48
N VAL A 18 -1.16 21.40 -14.48
CA VAL A 18 -1.58 20.01 -14.56
C VAL A 18 -3.10 19.98 -14.61
N PHE A 19 -3.66 19.26 -15.57
CA PHE A 19 -5.09 19.04 -15.68
C PHE A 19 -5.55 17.96 -14.69
N GLY A 20 -6.71 18.16 -14.10
CA GLY A 20 -7.32 17.25 -13.13
C GLY A 20 -7.53 17.89 -11.76
N GLU A 21 -8.21 17.13 -10.90
CA GLU A 21 -8.50 17.59 -9.54
C GLU A 21 -7.23 17.69 -8.71
N ARG A 22 -7.13 18.79 -7.97
CA ARG A 22 -6.06 18.99 -7.00
C ARG A 22 -6.14 17.92 -5.92
N PRO A 23 -5.05 17.20 -5.60
CA PRO A 23 -5.08 16.22 -4.52
C PRO A 23 -5.43 16.89 -3.18
N THR A 24 -6.38 16.31 -2.45
CA THR A 24 -6.89 16.84 -1.16
C THR A 24 -5.78 17.04 -0.13
N ALA A 25 -4.73 16.20 -0.17
CA ALA A 25 -3.54 16.33 0.66
C ALA A 25 -2.80 17.67 0.50
N PHE A 26 -3.04 18.40 -0.59
CA PHE A 26 -2.43 19.69 -0.89
C PHE A 26 -3.42 20.85 -0.93
N ALA A 27 -4.65 20.69 -0.41
CA ALA A 27 -5.68 21.74 -0.42
C ALA A 27 -5.23 23.02 0.30
N HIS A 28 -4.38 22.91 1.32
CA HIS A 28 -3.96 24.03 2.17
C HIS A 28 -2.68 24.75 1.71
N VAL A 29 -1.96 24.20 0.72
CA VAL A 29 -0.71 24.80 0.24
C VAL A 29 -0.97 25.57 -1.05
N GLY A 30 -0.43 26.78 -1.20
CA GLY A 30 -0.61 27.55 -2.45
C GLY A 30 0.07 26.88 -3.65
N ASN A 31 1.29 26.38 -3.45
CA ASN A 31 2.14 25.82 -4.51
C ASN A 31 2.51 24.36 -4.19
N ILE A 32 2.31 23.45 -5.14
CA ILE A 32 2.76 22.05 -5.02
C ILE A 32 4.11 21.93 -5.74
N THR A 33 5.12 21.38 -5.07
CA THR A 33 6.38 21.02 -5.76
C THR A 33 6.23 19.67 -6.44
N MET A 34 6.86 19.48 -7.60
CA MET A 34 6.85 18.17 -8.30
C MET A 34 7.27 17.03 -7.37
N ARG A 35 8.32 17.26 -6.57
CA ARG A 35 8.80 16.29 -5.57
C ARG A 35 7.75 15.92 -4.52
N ALA A 36 6.96 16.88 -4.03
CA ALA A 36 5.89 16.61 -3.07
C ALA A 36 4.77 15.76 -3.70
N LEU A 37 4.41 16.08 -4.95
CA LEU A 37 3.41 15.31 -5.71
C LEU A 37 3.88 13.86 -5.92
N GLU A 38 5.12 13.64 -6.34
CA GLU A 38 5.70 12.31 -6.53
C GLU A 38 5.73 11.50 -5.22
N GLN A 39 6.07 12.14 -4.10
CA GLN A 39 6.05 11.49 -2.79
C GLN A 39 4.64 11.05 -2.39
N HIS A 40 3.65 11.90 -2.65
CA HIS A 40 2.25 11.58 -2.37
C HIS A 40 1.75 10.43 -3.25
N GLN A 41 2.02 10.46 -4.56
CA GLN A 41 1.68 9.37 -5.48
C GLN A 41 2.37 8.06 -5.08
N THR A 42 3.64 8.11 -4.68
CA THR A 42 4.37 6.93 -4.19
C THR A 42 3.74 6.39 -2.91
N TYR A 43 3.30 7.26 -2.01
CA TYR A 43 2.59 6.86 -0.80
C TYR A 43 1.26 6.16 -1.13
N LEU A 44 0.44 6.73 -2.01
CA LEU A 44 -0.82 6.11 -2.44
C LEU A 44 -0.60 4.73 -3.05
N LYS A 45 0.40 4.59 -3.95
CA LYS A 45 0.77 3.29 -4.52
C LYS A 45 1.18 2.27 -3.46
N ARG A 46 1.91 2.69 -2.41
CA ARG A 46 2.28 1.81 -1.30
C ARG A 46 1.09 1.42 -0.44
N LEU A 47 0.11 2.32 -0.29
CA LEU A 47 -1.10 2.07 0.47
C LEU A 47 -1.98 1.04 -0.26
N GLU A 48 -2.19 1.23 -1.56
CA GLU A 48 -2.90 0.31 -2.44
C GLU A 48 -2.26 -1.08 -2.45
N ASN A 49 -0.92 -1.12 -2.55
CA ASN A 49 -0.15 -2.36 -2.57
C ASN A 49 0.36 -2.76 -1.18
N PHE A 50 -0.29 -2.33 -0.11
CA PHE A 50 0.19 -2.62 1.23
C PHE A 50 0.14 -4.13 1.50
N PRO A 51 1.25 -4.78 1.90
CA PRO A 51 1.33 -6.24 1.95
C PRO A 51 0.27 -6.89 2.83
N LEU A 52 -0.14 -6.26 3.93
CA LEU A 52 -1.18 -6.80 4.82
C LEU A 52 -2.55 -6.84 4.12
N VAL A 53 -2.90 -5.78 3.38
CA VAL A 53 -4.16 -5.71 2.61
C VAL A 53 -4.18 -6.79 1.55
N LYS A 54 -3.08 -6.96 0.83
CA LYS A 54 -2.97 -7.98 -0.22
C LYS A 54 -3.00 -9.41 0.35
N ALA A 55 -2.41 -9.62 1.53
CA ALA A 55 -2.48 -10.90 2.22
C ALA A 55 -3.90 -11.26 2.66
N GLU A 56 -4.65 -10.29 3.19
CA GLU A 56 -6.07 -10.45 3.55
C GLU A 56 -6.92 -10.76 2.33
N TYR A 57 -6.68 -10.08 1.20
CA TYR A 57 -7.31 -10.40 -0.08
C TYR A 57 -7.12 -11.87 -0.46
N TYR A 58 -5.89 -12.41 -0.41
CA TYR A 58 -5.67 -13.82 -0.75
C TYR A 58 -6.27 -14.80 0.24
N LYS A 59 -6.33 -14.44 1.54
CA LYS A 59 -7.03 -15.27 2.54
C LYS A 59 -8.50 -15.37 2.18
N ASN A 60 -9.16 -14.25 1.92
CA ASN A 60 -10.57 -14.21 1.55
C ASN A 60 -10.82 -14.91 0.21
N LEU A 61 -9.93 -14.72 -0.77
CA LEU A 61 -10.01 -15.40 -2.06
C LEU A 61 -9.93 -16.92 -1.89
N LYS A 62 -9.03 -17.40 -1.03
CA LYS A 62 -8.91 -18.82 -0.71
C LYS A 62 -10.18 -19.38 -0.09
N GLU A 63 -10.78 -18.65 0.84
CA GLU A 63 -12.02 -19.05 1.52
C GLU A 63 -13.22 -19.06 0.57
N THR A 64 -13.34 -18.06 -0.30
CA THR A 64 -14.46 -17.92 -1.25
C THR A 64 -14.40 -18.88 -2.43
N THR A 65 -13.20 -19.13 -2.96
CA THR A 65 -13.00 -20.04 -4.10
C THR A 65 -12.81 -21.51 -3.69
N GLY A 66 -12.64 -21.78 -2.39
CA GLY A 66 -12.30 -23.11 -1.89
C GLY A 66 -10.91 -23.60 -2.28
N ALA A 67 -10.01 -22.70 -2.70
CA ALA A 67 -8.67 -23.04 -3.15
C ALA A 67 -7.88 -23.77 -2.04
N LYS A 68 -7.48 -25.02 -2.30
CA LYS A 68 -6.81 -25.87 -1.30
C LYS A 68 -5.32 -25.58 -1.15
N SER A 69 -4.71 -24.84 -2.08
CA SER A 69 -3.27 -24.59 -2.10
C SER A 69 -2.92 -23.18 -2.60
N VAL A 70 -1.68 -22.74 -2.32
CA VAL A 70 -1.15 -21.47 -2.85
C VAL A 70 -0.98 -21.53 -4.37
N ARG A 71 -0.72 -22.71 -4.94
CA ARG A 71 -0.64 -22.89 -6.40
C ARG A 71 -1.99 -22.67 -7.07
N ALA A 72 -3.07 -23.17 -6.47
CA ALA A 72 -4.42 -22.89 -6.97
C ALA A 72 -4.75 -21.39 -6.95
N LEU A 73 -4.33 -20.66 -5.90
CA LEU A 73 -4.47 -19.20 -5.87
C LEU A 73 -3.65 -18.50 -6.95
N SER A 74 -2.43 -18.98 -7.21
CA SER A 74 -1.56 -18.51 -8.29
C SER A 74 -2.21 -18.70 -9.66
N GLU A 75 -2.84 -19.85 -9.91
CA GLU A 75 -3.59 -20.12 -11.15
C GLU A 75 -4.80 -19.19 -11.31
N ILE A 76 -5.56 -18.94 -10.23
CA ILE A 76 -6.73 -18.04 -10.25
C ILE A 76 -6.33 -16.59 -10.51
N THR A 77 -5.22 -16.15 -9.92
CA THR A 77 -4.82 -14.73 -9.89
C THR A 77 -3.82 -14.37 -10.98
N GLY A 78 -3.16 -15.36 -11.58
CA GLY A 78 -2.01 -15.18 -12.48
C GLY A 78 -0.73 -14.72 -11.77
N GLU A 79 -0.71 -14.61 -10.43
CA GLU A 79 0.46 -14.15 -9.67
C GLU A 79 1.38 -15.29 -9.24
N ASP A 80 2.65 -14.99 -8.99
CA ASP A 80 3.64 -15.99 -8.55
C ASP A 80 3.27 -16.62 -7.20
N TRP A 81 3.30 -17.95 -7.14
CA TRP A 81 2.94 -18.71 -5.94
C TRP A 81 3.89 -18.42 -4.77
N SER A 82 5.18 -18.15 -5.02
CA SER A 82 6.14 -17.84 -3.93
C SER A 82 5.82 -16.48 -3.32
N TYR A 83 5.43 -15.52 -4.14
CA TYR A 83 4.97 -14.21 -3.69
C TYR A 83 3.68 -14.31 -2.86
N ILE A 84 2.67 -15.05 -3.32
CA ILE A 84 1.43 -15.28 -2.55
C ILE A 84 1.75 -15.97 -1.21
N ALA A 85 2.63 -16.97 -1.21
CA ALA A 85 3.04 -17.65 0.02
C ALA A 85 3.73 -16.70 1.01
N LYS A 86 4.59 -15.79 0.54
CA LYS A 86 5.22 -14.76 1.37
C LYS A 86 4.17 -13.83 1.98
N LEU A 87 3.18 -13.39 1.21
CA LEU A 87 2.13 -12.52 1.72
C LEU A 87 1.27 -13.23 2.78
N LEU A 88 0.83 -14.45 2.52
CA LEU A 88 0.04 -15.23 3.49
C LEU A 88 0.82 -15.49 4.79
N ARG A 89 2.15 -15.56 4.75
CA ARG A 89 2.97 -15.66 5.97
C ARG A 89 2.88 -14.43 6.87
N ILE A 90 2.62 -13.24 6.33
CA ILE A 90 2.44 -12.02 7.12
C ILE A 90 1.22 -12.12 8.03
N LEU A 91 0.18 -12.87 7.63
CA LEU A 91 -1.02 -13.08 8.44
C LEU A 91 -0.75 -13.84 9.75
N LYS A 92 0.47 -14.37 9.92
CA LYS A 92 0.91 -14.98 11.18
C LYS A 92 1.51 -13.98 12.17
N LEU A 93 1.59 -12.69 11.81
CA LEU A 93 1.97 -11.64 12.76
C LEU A 93 1.03 -11.66 13.98
N PRO A 94 1.51 -11.27 15.16
CA PRO A 94 0.66 -11.08 16.34
C PRO A 94 -0.55 -10.18 16.01
N PRO A 95 -1.76 -10.51 16.51
CA PRO A 95 -2.97 -9.74 16.25
C PRO A 95 -2.80 -8.25 16.55
N SER A 96 -2.13 -7.90 17.66
CA SER A 96 -1.83 -6.51 18.04
C SER A 96 -1.06 -5.73 16.96
N ILE A 97 -0.11 -6.38 16.27
CA ILE A 97 0.64 -5.78 15.17
C ILE A 97 -0.25 -5.64 13.93
N GLN A 98 -1.07 -6.64 13.63
CA GLN A 98 -2.01 -6.55 12.50
C GLN A 98 -3.00 -5.41 12.71
N ASP A 99 -3.59 -5.30 13.89
CA ASP A 99 -4.55 -4.25 14.23
C ASP A 99 -3.91 -2.86 14.19
N PHE A 100 -2.71 -2.73 14.76
CA PHE A 100 -1.93 -1.50 14.65
C PHE A 100 -1.73 -1.09 13.18
N LEU A 101 -1.33 -2.02 12.30
CA LEU A 101 -1.09 -1.73 10.89
C LEU A 101 -2.36 -1.56 10.06
N ARG A 102 -3.53 -2.02 10.54
CA ARG A 102 -4.84 -1.74 9.93
C ARG A 102 -5.27 -0.30 10.20
N ILE A 103 -5.10 0.14 11.44
CA ILE A 103 -5.52 1.48 11.89
C ILE A 103 -4.55 2.56 11.40
N ASN A 104 -3.25 2.31 11.49
CA ASN A 104 -2.22 3.32 11.26
C ASN A 104 -1.66 3.21 9.85
N LYS A 105 -2.16 4.06 8.94
CA LYS A 105 -1.83 4.10 7.50
C LYS A 105 -0.97 5.30 7.12
N GLU A 106 -0.33 5.94 8.07
CA GLU A 106 0.49 7.13 7.87
C GLU A 106 1.71 6.84 6.98
N PRO A 107 2.18 7.83 6.18
CA PRO A 107 3.26 7.61 5.22
C PRO A 107 4.53 7.01 5.79
N HIS A 108 4.92 7.41 7.01
CA HIS A 108 6.13 6.92 7.67
C HIS A 108 6.00 5.46 8.12
N ILE A 109 4.80 5.03 8.54
CA ILE A 109 4.48 3.66 8.93
C ILE A 109 4.47 2.77 7.68
N VAL A 110 3.69 3.14 6.66
CA VAL A 110 3.59 2.38 5.41
C VAL A 110 4.97 2.24 4.74
N LYS A 111 5.81 3.27 4.80
CA LYS A 111 7.20 3.20 4.32
C LYS A 111 8.06 2.22 5.11
N ARG A 112 7.90 2.17 6.44
CA ARG A 112 8.70 1.32 7.34
C ARG A 112 8.30 -0.16 7.28
N PHE A 113 7.01 -0.44 7.13
CA PHE A 113 6.44 -1.80 7.17
C PHE A 113 6.27 -2.39 5.76
N HIS A 114 7.35 -2.45 5.00
CA HIS A 114 7.37 -3.15 3.71
C HIS A 114 7.42 -4.68 3.89
N LEU A 115 7.14 -5.43 2.82
CA LEU A 115 7.06 -6.91 2.80
C LEU A 115 8.22 -7.60 3.55
N LYS A 116 9.47 -7.25 3.22
CA LYS A 116 10.65 -7.84 3.89
C LYS A 116 10.64 -7.64 5.42
N ARG A 117 10.23 -6.47 5.91
CA ARG A 117 10.19 -6.16 7.35
C ARG A 117 9.06 -6.92 8.04
N LEU A 118 7.91 -7.02 7.40
CA LEU A 118 6.77 -7.78 7.92
C LEU A 118 7.07 -9.28 8.00
N LEU A 119 7.76 -9.83 7.00
CA LEU A 119 8.24 -11.23 7.02
C LEU A 119 9.24 -11.49 8.15
N GLU A 120 10.13 -10.53 8.42
CA GLU A 120 11.08 -10.61 9.51
C GLU A 120 10.37 -10.63 10.87
N LEU A 121 9.42 -9.71 11.07
CA LEU A 121 8.60 -9.67 12.28
C LEU A 121 7.81 -10.97 12.47
N ALA A 122 7.16 -11.47 11.41
CA ALA A 122 6.44 -12.74 11.47
C ALA A 122 7.36 -13.92 11.79
N ARG A 123 8.64 -13.89 11.38
CA ARG A 123 9.61 -14.92 11.72
C ARG A 123 10.01 -14.88 13.19
N ILE A 124 10.17 -13.69 13.76
CA ILE A 124 10.60 -13.51 15.15
C ILE A 124 9.48 -13.91 16.11
N SER A 125 8.25 -13.47 15.84
CA SER A 125 7.07 -13.77 16.67
C SER A 125 6.68 -15.24 16.75
N HIS A 126 7.33 -16.13 16.00
CA HIS A 126 7.11 -17.59 16.08
C HIS A 126 8.16 -18.33 16.92
N ARG A 127 9.16 -17.63 17.44
CA ARG A 127 10.24 -18.22 18.26
C ARG A 127 10.03 -18.02 19.77
N GLU A 128 8.96 -17.35 20.14
CA GLU A 128 8.46 -17.15 21.51
C GLU A 128 7.22 -18.03 21.70
#